data_AF-A0A849DUE7-F1
#
_entry.id   AF-A0A849DUE7-F1
#
_cell.length_a   1.000
_cell.length_b   1.000
_cell.length_c   1.000
_cell.angle_alpha   90.00
_cell.angle_beta   90.00
_cell.angle_gamma   90.00
#
_symmetry.space_group_name_H-M   'P 1'
#
loop_
_entity.id
_entity.type
_entity.pdbx_description
1 polymer ?
#
loop_
_entity_poly.entity_id
_entity_poly.type
_entity_poly.pdbx_seq_one_letter_code
_entity_poly.pdbx_strand_id
1 'polypeptide(L)'
;MSEASVYQHRRRVCDVGFLRQPYRRPDGKIGYRCPAEPVAAYVAKGGREEDAVGRKCLCNALAANIGMPQHLSDGTSEKCLVTMGDDLAGIGRFCSPESTDYSAADVIRVMLNA
;
A
#
# COMPACT_ATOMS: atom_id res chain seq x y z
N MET A 1 -5.90 -2.22 1.46
CA MET A 1 -6.21 -3.06 2.61
C MET A 1 -5.50 -2.53 3.85
N SER A 2 -6.21 -1.77 4.67
CA SER A 2 -5.66 -1.27 5.94
C SER A 2 -5.62 -2.38 6.99
N GLU A 3 -6.65 -3.22 7.04
CA GLU A 3 -6.73 -4.40 7.90
C GLU A 3 -5.68 -5.47 7.57
N ALA A 4 -4.94 -5.90 8.59
CA ALA A 4 -3.87 -6.89 8.45
C ALA A 4 -4.40 -8.26 8.03
N SER A 5 -5.46 -8.75 8.68
CA SER A 5 -6.10 -10.03 8.36
C SER A 5 -6.59 -10.05 6.92
N VAL A 6 -7.27 -8.99 6.46
CA VAL A 6 -7.77 -8.88 5.09
C VAL A 6 -6.61 -8.90 4.09
N TYR A 7 -5.51 -8.19 4.37
CA TYR A 7 -4.34 -8.20 3.49
C TYR A 7 -3.63 -9.56 3.43
N GLN A 8 -3.54 -10.27 4.55
CA GLN A 8 -2.87 -11.59 4.59
C GLN A 8 -3.58 -12.64 3.74
N HIS A 9 -4.91 -12.55 3.58
CA HIS A 9 -5.68 -13.44 2.70
C HIS A 9 -5.57 -13.06 1.23
N ARG A 10 -5.06 -11.87 0.90
CA ARG A 10 -4.92 -11.41 -0.48
C ARG A 10 -3.71 -12.08 -1.14
N ARG A 11 -3.94 -12.76 -2.26
CA ARG A 11 -2.86 -13.19 -3.15
C ARG A 11 -2.17 -11.99 -3.80
N ARG A 12 -0.83 -11.94 -3.74
CA ARG A 12 -0.06 -10.90 -4.43
C ARG A 12 -0.24 -11.01 -5.95
N VAL A 13 -0.56 -9.87 -6.57
CA VAL A 13 -0.65 -9.66 -8.02
C VAL A 13 -0.28 -8.21 -8.33
N CYS A 14 0.30 -8.00 -9.51
CA CYS A 14 0.61 -6.68 -10.05
C CYS A 14 0.19 -6.68 -11.53
N ASP A 15 -1.09 -6.51 -11.77
CA ASP A 15 -1.77 -6.53 -13.08
C ASP A 15 -1.95 -5.11 -13.66
N VAL A 16 -2.24 -4.11 -12.83
CA VAL A 16 -2.36 -2.70 -13.27
C VAL A 16 -1.00 -2.07 -13.59
N GLY A 17 -0.02 -2.20 -12.69
CA GLY A 17 1.38 -1.85 -12.98
C GLY A 17 1.74 -0.36 -13.11
N PHE A 18 0.83 0.59 -12.83
CA PHE A 18 1.08 2.03 -13.02
C PHE A 18 2.21 2.62 -12.16
N LEU A 19 2.45 2.06 -10.97
CA LEU A 19 3.47 2.55 -10.02
C LEU A 19 4.71 1.65 -9.96
N ARG A 20 4.93 0.81 -10.98
CA ARG A 20 6.15 0.02 -11.06
C ARG A 20 7.36 0.93 -11.23
N GLN A 21 8.43 0.58 -10.54
CA GLN A 21 9.69 1.30 -10.65
C GLN A 21 10.47 0.78 -11.86
N PRO A 22 10.98 1.68 -12.72
CA PRO A 22 11.89 1.28 -13.78
C PRO A 22 13.20 0.78 -13.17
N TYR A 23 13.80 -0.22 -13.80
CA TYR A 23 15.15 -0.70 -13.47
C TYR A 23 15.89 -1.05 -14.76
N ARG A 24 17.23 -1.03 -14.70
CA ARG A 24 18.06 -1.44 -15.84
C ARG A 24 18.25 -2.96 -15.82
N ARG A 25 17.89 -3.61 -16.92
CA ARG A 25 18.10 -5.05 -17.14
C ARG A 25 19.54 -5.35 -17.56
N PRO A 26 20.01 -6.61 -17.44
CA PRO A 26 21.35 -7.01 -17.88
C PRO A 26 21.62 -6.74 -19.37
N ASP A 27 20.58 -6.81 -20.21
CA ASP A 27 20.65 -6.50 -21.65
C ASP A 27 20.65 -4.99 -21.95
N GLY A 28 20.72 -4.14 -20.92
CA GLY A 28 20.75 -2.68 -21.03
C GLY A 28 19.37 -2.03 -21.21
N LYS A 29 18.29 -2.80 -21.41
CA LYS A 29 16.93 -2.26 -21.59
C LYS A 29 16.29 -1.88 -20.25
N ILE A 30 15.24 -1.06 -20.32
CA ILE A 30 14.41 -0.74 -19.15
C ILE A 30 13.44 -1.90 -18.89
N GLY A 31 13.43 -2.40 -17.67
CA GLY A 31 12.39 -3.26 -17.12
C GLY A 31 11.59 -2.51 -16.05
N TYR A 32 10.49 -3.12 -15.60
CA TYR A 32 9.63 -2.58 -14.55
C TYR A 32 9.38 -3.61 -13.47
N ARG A 33 9.52 -3.20 -12.21
CA ARG A 33 9.32 -4.05 -11.04
C ARG A 33 8.56 -3.33 -9.94
N CYS A 34 7.84 -4.07 -9.11
CA CYS A 34 7.12 -3.52 -7.98
C CYS A 34 7.36 -4.42 -6.77
N PRO A 35 7.81 -3.90 -5.61
CA PRO A 35 8.04 -4.75 -4.45
C PRO A 35 6.74 -5.30 -3.81
N ALA A 36 5.57 -4.85 -4.27
CA ALA A 36 4.26 -5.41 -3.90
C ALA A 36 3.74 -6.50 -4.86
N GLU A 37 4.47 -6.83 -5.93
CA GLU A 37 4.14 -7.96 -6.81
C GLU A 37 4.45 -9.31 -6.12
N PRO A 38 4.16 -10.47 -6.74
CA PRO A 38 4.61 -11.76 -6.21
C PRO A 38 6.12 -11.75 -5.92
N VAL A 39 6.52 -12.15 -4.70
CA VAL A 39 7.92 -12.03 -4.23
C VAL A 39 8.90 -12.68 -5.20
N ALA A 40 8.60 -13.89 -5.67
CA ALA A 40 9.42 -14.59 -6.65
C ALA A 40 9.60 -13.80 -7.98
N ALA A 41 8.55 -13.12 -8.45
CA ALA A 41 8.63 -12.28 -9.65
C ALA A 41 9.46 -11.01 -9.41
N TYR A 42 9.38 -10.41 -8.22
CA TYR A 42 10.21 -9.28 -7.85
C TYR A 42 11.71 -9.66 -7.78
N VAL A 43 12.02 -10.80 -7.14
CA VAL A 43 13.39 -11.32 -7.01
C VAL A 43 13.96 -11.70 -8.38
N ALA A 44 13.18 -12.36 -9.25
CA ALA A 44 13.59 -12.65 -10.62
C ALA A 44 13.92 -11.38 -11.44
N LYS A 45 13.40 -10.21 -11.04
CA LYS A 45 13.70 -8.90 -11.63
C LYS A 45 14.84 -8.16 -10.89
N GLY A 46 15.65 -8.89 -10.12
CA GLY A 46 16.79 -8.36 -9.38
C GLY A 46 16.40 -7.49 -8.18
N GLY A 47 15.18 -7.65 -7.66
CA GLY A 47 14.78 -7.11 -6.37
C GLY A 47 15.28 -7.99 -5.22
N ARG A 48 15.34 -7.45 -4.00
CA ARG A 48 15.71 -8.22 -2.81
C ARG A 48 14.47 -8.58 -2.02
N GLU A 49 14.44 -9.76 -1.42
CA GLU A 49 13.24 -10.26 -0.72
C GLU A 49 12.84 -9.35 0.45
N GLU A 50 13.81 -8.76 1.15
CA GLU A 50 13.58 -7.82 2.25
C GLU A 50 12.82 -6.56 1.82
N ASP A 51 13.00 -6.12 0.57
CA ASP A 51 12.34 -4.92 0.06
C ASP A 51 10.83 -5.16 -0.16
N ALA A 52 10.39 -6.42 -0.22
CA ALA A 52 9.00 -6.83 -0.39
C ALA A 52 8.22 -6.99 0.93
N VAL A 53 8.91 -6.99 2.07
CA VAL A 53 8.30 -7.13 3.40
C VAL A 53 7.37 -5.94 3.68
N GLY A 54 6.15 -6.23 4.12
CA GLY A 54 5.12 -5.22 4.43
C GLY A 54 4.59 -4.43 3.23
N ARG A 55 5.07 -4.67 2.00
CA ARG A 55 4.67 -3.91 0.80
C ARG A 55 3.27 -4.27 0.33
N LYS A 56 2.40 -3.27 0.21
CA LYS A 56 1.02 -3.42 -0.27
C LYS A 56 0.88 -2.85 -1.69
N CYS A 57 -0.02 -3.45 -2.50
CA CYS A 57 -0.28 -2.97 -3.85
C CYS A 57 -1.10 -1.67 -3.79
N LEU A 58 -0.50 -0.54 -4.16
CA LEU A 58 -1.19 0.74 -4.23
C LEU A 58 -2.09 0.84 -5.47
N CYS A 59 -1.65 0.35 -6.64
CA CYS A 59 -2.42 0.52 -7.88
C CYS A 59 -3.83 -0.08 -7.79
N ASN A 60 -3.94 -1.33 -7.34
CA ASN A 60 -5.23 -2.01 -7.24
C ASN A 60 -6.11 -1.41 -6.15
N ALA A 61 -5.51 -1.00 -5.04
CA ALA A 61 -6.27 -0.41 -3.95
C ALA A 61 -6.75 1.01 -4.26
N LEU A 62 -5.97 1.81 -4.99
CA LEU A 62 -6.39 3.14 -5.43
C LEU A 62 -7.54 3.06 -6.44
N ALA A 63 -7.51 2.09 -7.36
CA ALA A 63 -8.63 1.81 -8.24
C ALA A 63 -9.89 1.39 -7.45
N ALA A 64 -9.71 0.52 -6.44
CA ALA A 64 -10.81 0.15 -5.54
C ALA A 64 -11.38 1.35 -4.76
N ASN A 65 -10.53 2.29 -4.30
CA ASN A 65 -10.97 3.50 -3.57
C ASN A 65 -11.94 4.36 -4.36
N ILE A 66 -11.85 4.36 -5.70
CA ILE A 66 -12.74 5.12 -6.59
C ILE A 66 -13.92 4.29 -7.11
N GLY A 67 -14.22 3.14 -6.48
CA GLY A 67 -15.32 2.27 -6.87
C GLY A 67 -15.04 1.39 -8.09
N MET A 68 -13.77 1.25 -8.49
CA MET A 68 -13.34 0.44 -9.64
C MET A 68 -12.36 -0.68 -9.24
N PRO A 69 -12.75 -1.59 -8.32
CA PRO A 69 -11.85 -2.66 -7.90
C PRO A 69 -11.59 -3.65 -9.04
N GLN A 70 -10.37 -4.17 -9.13
CA GLN A 70 -10.09 -5.28 -10.05
C GLN A 70 -10.77 -6.55 -9.57
N HIS A 71 -11.27 -7.36 -10.50
CA HIS A 71 -11.78 -8.70 -10.23
C HIS A 71 -10.63 -9.70 -10.24
N LEU A 72 -10.54 -10.50 -9.19
CA LEU A 72 -9.50 -11.50 -9.00
C LEU A 72 -9.96 -12.86 -9.53
N SER A 73 -8.99 -13.72 -9.85
CA SER A 73 -9.24 -15.06 -10.39
C SER A 73 -10.01 -15.99 -9.43
N ASP A 74 -10.04 -15.68 -8.14
CA ASP A 74 -10.78 -16.41 -7.11
C ASP A 74 -12.23 -15.94 -6.95
N GLY A 75 -12.70 -15.04 -7.83
CA GLY A 75 -14.05 -14.48 -7.80
C GLY A 75 -14.21 -13.32 -6.81
N THR A 76 -13.17 -12.97 -6.05
CA THR A 76 -13.20 -11.81 -5.17
C THR A 76 -12.80 -10.52 -5.92
N SER A 77 -12.97 -9.38 -5.26
CA SER A 77 -12.55 -8.08 -5.78
C SER A 77 -11.50 -7.46 -4.87
N GLU A 78 -10.58 -6.73 -5.48
CA GLU A 78 -9.58 -5.92 -4.77
C GLU A 78 -10.24 -4.98 -3.76
N LYS A 79 -9.55 -4.76 -2.64
CA LYS A 79 -10.09 -3.94 -1.55
C LYS A 79 -9.36 -2.61 -1.47
N CYS A 80 -10.12 -1.61 -1.05
CA CYS A 80 -9.67 -0.25 -0.75
C CYS A 80 -8.50 -0.24 0.25
N LEU A 81 -7.70 0.82 0.21
CA LEU A 81 -6.70 1.12 1.24
C LEU A 81 -6.80 2.58 1.64
N VAL A 82 -6.58 2.84 2.92
CA VAL A 82 -6.44 4.20 3.43
C VAL A 82 -4.96 4.45 3.67
N THR A 83 -4.45 5.55 3.14
CA THR A 83 -3.14 6.10 3.49
C THR A 83 -3.34 7.37 4.28
N MET A 84 -2.38 7.71 5.14
CA MET A 84 -2.37 9.02 5.79
C MET A 84 -2.03 10.16 4.83
N GLY A 85 -1.40 9.87 3.68
CA GLY A 85 -1.08 10.88 2.68
C GLY A 85 -0.29 12.05 3.30
N ASP A 86 -0.66 13.27 2.94
CA ASP A 86 0.00 14.49 3.40
C ASP A 86 -0.28 14.80 4.89
N ASP A 87 -1.38 14.31 5.44
CA ASP A 87 -1.74 14.49 6.85
C ASP A 87 -0.75 13.80 7.82
N LEU A 88 0.11 12.92 7.30
CA LEU A 88 1.19 12.32 8.09
C LEU A 88 2.08 13.37 8.76
N ALA A 89 2.36 14.49 8.09
CA ALA A 89 3.19 15.56 8.66
C ALA A 89 2.54 16.23 9.89
N GLY A 90 1.21 16.21 9.96
CA GLY A 90 0.43 16.82 11.04
C GLY A 90 -0.05 15.84 12.10
N ILE A 91 0.31 14.56 12.03
CA ILE A 91 -0.30 13.52 12.87
C ILE A 91 -0.05 13.73 14.37
N GLY A 92 1.09 14.33 14.73
CA GLY A 92 1.47 14.59 16.12
C GLY A 92 0.51 15.51 16.87
N ARG A 93 -0.33 16.29 16.16
CA ARG A 93 -1.37 17.14 16.78
C ARG A 93 -2.43 16.35 17.55
N PHE A 94 -2.53 15.05 17.30
CA PHE A 94 -3.48 14.15 17.98
C PHE A 94 -2.84 13.41 19.16
N CYS A 95 -1.52 13.46 19.30
CA CYS A 95 -0.75 12.79 20.36
C CYS A 95 -0.56 13.71 21.58
N SER A 96 -0.11 13.15 22.70
CA SER A 96 0.34 13.92 23.87
C SER A 96 1.85 13.74 24.12
N PRO A 97 2.50 14.61 24.91
CA PRO A 97 3.91 14.42 25.29
C PRO A 97 4.17 13.08 25.99
N GLU A 98 3.16 12.54 26.68
CA GLU A 98 3.22 11.30 27.46
C GLU A 98 2.83 10.06 26.63
N SER A 99 2.19 10.24 25.47
CA SER A 99 1.71 9.15 24.61
C SER A 99 1.76 9.51 23.12
N THR A 100 2.49 8.71 22.35
CA THR A 100 2.53 8.81 20.87
C THR A 100 1.31 8.17 20.20
N ASP A 101 0.49 7.43 20.94
CA ASP A 101 -0.77 6.89 20.44
C ASP A 101 -1.89 7.90 20.57
N TYR A 102 -2.87 7.80 19.67
CA TYR A 102 -4.07 8.62 19.66
C TYR A 102 -5.29 7.81 19.20
N SER A 103 -6.46 8.20 19.68
CA SER A 103 -7.74 7.58 19.33
C SER A 103 -8.54 8.44 18.34
N ALA A 104 -9.60 7.87 17.77
CA ALA A 104 -10.56 8.64 16.98
C ALA A 104 -11.20 9.79 17.80
N ALA A 105 -11.37 9.61 19.11
CA ALA A 105 -11.91 10.66 19.97
C ALA A 105 -10.94 11.85 20.10
N ASP A 106 -9.64 11.61 20.12
CA ASP A 106 -8.61 12.66 20.15
C ASP A 106 -8.61 13.46 18.85
N VAL A 107 -8.75 12.77 17.71
CA VAL A 107 -8.93 13.41 16.39
C VAL A 107 -10.16 14.30 16.37
N ILE A 108 -11.33 13.77 16.77
CA ILE A 108 -12.59 14.53 16.78
C ILE A 108 -12.48 15.75 17.70
N ARG A 109 -11.87 15.60 18.88
CA ARG A 109 -11.68 16.71 19.83
C ARG A 109 -10.85 17.84 19.22
N VAL A 110 -9.76 17.51 18.52
CA VAL A 110 -8.95 18.53 17.83
C VAL A 110 -9.71 19.16 16.67
N MET A 111 -10.47 18.38 15.89
CA MET A 111 -11.24 18.90 14.76
C MET A 111 -12.40 19.82 15.16
N LEU A 112 -13.03 19.58 16.32
CA LEU A 112 -14.18 20.36 16.80
C LEU A 112 -13.79 21.56 17.67
N ASN A 113 -12.55 21.60 18.18
CA ASN A 113 -12.03 22.70 19.00
C ASN A 113 -11.06 23.62 18.23
N ALA A 114 -10.93 23.43 16.92
CA ALA A 114 -10.16 24.27 16.01
C ALA A 114 -10.99 25.45 15.47
#